data_AF-A0ABC8RL11-F1
#
_entry.id   AF-A0ABC8RL11-F1
#
_cell.length_a   1.000
_cell.length_b   1.000
_cell.length_c   1.000
_cell.angle_alpha   90.00
_cell.angle_beta   90.00
_cell.angle_gamma   90.00
#
_symmetry.space_group_name_H-M   'P 1'
#
loop_
_entity.id
_entity.type
_entity.pdbx_description
1 polymer ?
#
loop_
_entity_poly.entity_id
_entity_poly.type
_entity_poly.pdbx_seq_one_letter_code
_entity_poly.pdbx_strand_id
1 'polypeptide(L)'
;MDVPQYWPVHFYHECLLSICSHSIEKIAWDASGERLALSYKDGDDMYQGLIAVYDVKRTPLISASLIGFIRGPGDHPKPIAFSFHDKFKQGPLLSVCWSSGFCCTYPLIFRANGLT
;
A
#
# COMPACT_ATOMS: atom_id res chain seq x y z
N MET A 1 -30.10 4.26 -10.34
CA MET A 1 -29.05 4.82 -9.47
C MET A 1 -27.74 4.50 -10.14
N ASP A 2 -27.23 5.46 -10.90
CA ASP A 2 -26.06 5.29 -11.77
C ASP A 2 -24.77 5.45 -10.97
N VAL A 3 -23.85 4.49 -11.14
CA VAL A 3 -22.49 4.55 -10.58
C VAL A 3 -21.65 5.44 -11.50
N PRO A 4 -21.01 6.53 -11.02
CA PRO A 4 -20.30 7.46 -11.88
C PRO A 4 -19.08 6.79 -12.56
N GLN A 5 -19.06 6.79 -13.89
CA GLN A 5 -18.13 6.04 -14.74
C GLN A 5 -16.70 6.65 -14.85
N TYR A 6 -16.42 7.75 -14.13
CA TYR A 6 -15.18 8.54 -14.27
C TYR A 6 -14.16 8.34 -13.14
N TRP A 7 -14.52 7.61 -12.08
CA TRP A 7 -13.62 7.32 -10.96
C TRP A 7 -12.32 6.58 -11.33
N PRO A 8 -12.31 5.59 -12.26
CA PRO A 8 -11.10 4.81 -12.51
C PRO A 8 -9.96 5.69 -13.05
N VAL A 9 -10.26 6.58 -14.00
CA VAL A 9 -9.26 7.30 -14.79
C VAL A 9 -8.56 8.41 -14.00
N HIS A 10 -9.31 9.14 -13.16
CA HIS A 10 -8.72 10.16 -12.26
C HIS A 10 -7.81 9.52 -11.20
N PHE A 11 -8.20 8.35 -10.68
CA PHE A 11 -7.44 7.64 -9.67
C PHE A 11 -6.12 7.04 -10.20
N TYR A 12 -6.12 6.51 -11.44
CA TYR A 12 -4.89 6.07 -12.10
C TYR A 12 -3.92 7.23 -12.34
N HIS A 13 -4.45 8.41 -12.68
CA HIS A 13 -3.64 9.60 -12.92
C HIS A 13 -3.00 10.14 -11.62
N GLU A 14 -3.74 10.14 -10.51
CA GLU A 14 -3.21 10.51 -9.19
C GLU A 14 -2.18 9.49 -8.66
N CYS A 15 -2.40 8.19 -8.88
CA CYS A 15 -1.46 7.14 -8.48
C CYS A 15 -0.13 7.20 -9.26
N LEU A 16 -0.18 7.39 -10.59
CA LEU A 16 1.02 7.59 -11.40
C LEU A 16 1.72 8.90 -11.05
N LEU A 17 0.96 9.97 -10.81
CA LEU A 17 1.55 11.23 -10.35
C LEU A 17 2.23 11.06 -9.00
N SER A 18 1.66 10.36 -8.02
CA SER A 18 2.30 10.13 -6.70
C SER A 18 3.60 9.33 -6.81
N ILE A 19 3.60 8.25 -7.60
CA ILE A 19 4.79 7.41 -7.83
C ILE A 19 5.89 8.17 -8.61
N CYS A 20 5.48 9.06 -9.53
CA CYS A 20 6.41 9.80 -10.38
C CYS A 20 6.82 11.17 -9.81
N SER A 21 6.06 11.75 -8.86
CA SER A 21 6.34 13.07 -8.27
C SER A 21 7.07 13.01 -6.94
N HIS A 22 6.94 11.91 -6.20
CA HIS A 22 7.64 11.68 -4.95
C HIS A 22 8.63 10.53 -5.09
N SER A 23 9.86 10.71 -4.60
CA SER A 23 10.88 9.68 -4.67
C SER A 23 10.49 8.51 -3.77
N ILE A 24 10.25 7.31 -4.34
CA ILE A 24 10.04 6.11 -3.54
C ILE A 24 11.25 5.89 -2.62
N GLU A 25 11.00 5.70 -1.32
CA GLU A 25 12.04 5.40 -0.34
C GLU A 25 12.24 3.89 -0.19
N LYS A 26 11.14 3.15 -0.01
CA LYS A 26 11.16 1.70 0.22
C LYS A 26 10.00 1.02 -0.47
N ILE A 27 10.24 -0.21 -0.87
CA ILE A 27 9.30 -1.08 -1.57
C ILE A 27 9.34 -2.47 -0.94
N ALA A 28 8.16 -3.09 -0.76
CA ALA A 28 8.05 -4.49 -0.37
C ALA A 28 6.90 -5.15 -1.12
N TRP A 29 7.16 -6.35 -1.63
CA TRP A 29 6.17 -7.23 -2.23
C TRP A 29 5.90 -8.40 -1.30
N ASP A 30 4.65 -8.86 -1.26
CA ASP A 30 4.38 -10.15 -0.63
C ASP A 30 4.85 -11.31 -1.52
N ALA A 31 4.93 -12.51 -0.95
CA ALA A 31 5.43 -13.69 -1.66
C ALA A 31 4.58 -14.11 -2.88
N SER A 32 3.27 -13.84 -2.90
CA SER A 32 2.44 -14.04 -4.09
C SER A 32 2.71 -12.98 -5.16
N GLY A 33 3.09 -11.78 -4.69
CA GLY A 33 3.25 -10.55 -5.45
C GLY A 33 1.93 -10.00 -5.98
N GLU A 34 0.84 -10.25 -5.26
CA GLU A 34 -0.47 -9.63 -5.44
C GLU A 34 -0.64 -8.40 -4.53
N ARG A 35 0.27 -8.19 -3.56
CA ARG A 35 0.28 -7.08 -2.61
C ARG A 35 1.62 -6.34 -2.66
N LEU A 36 1.53 -5.01 -2.81
CA LEU A 36 2.67 -4.11 -2.85
C LEU A 36 2.53 -3.05 -1.76
N ALA A 37 3.61 -2.81 -1.01
CA ALA A 37 3.72 -1.72 -0.04
C ALA A 37 4.83 -0.76 -0.46
N LEU A 38 4.55 0.54 -0.43
CA LEU A 38 5.47 1.62 -0.80
C LEU A 38 5.53 2.67 0.31
N SER A 39 6.71 3.27 0.50
CA SER A 39 6.88 4.53 1.24
C SER A 39 7.57 5.54 0.35
N TYR A 40 7.33 6.81 0.62
CA TYR A 40 7.83 7.93 -0.17
C TYR A 40 8.76 8.81 0.67
N LYS A 41 9.84 9.28 0.06
CA LYS A 41 10.68 10.35 0.61
C LYS A 41 9.88 11.65 0.55
N ASP A 42 9.94 12.40 1.64
CA ASP A 42 9.49 13.80 1.69
C ASP A 42 8.10 14.03 1.08
N GLY A 43 7.12 13.23 1.51
CA GLY A 43 5.71 13.49 1.22
C GLY A 43 5.25 14.81 1.86
N ASP A 44 4.28 15.45 1.21
CA ASP A 44 3.50 16.57 1.80
C ASP A 44 2.98 16.19 3.19
N ASP A 45 2.71 17.17 4.07
CA ASP A 45 2.34 16.96 5.48
C ASP A 45 1.21 15.94 5.66
N MET A 46 0.31 15.84 4.68
CA MET A 46 -0.78 14.89 4.65
C MET A 46 -0.34 13.42 4.43
N TYR A 47 0.70 13.19 3.62
CA TYR A 47 1.18 11.88 3.18
C TYR A 47 2.52 11.47 3.81
N GLN A 48 3.14 12.38 4.56
CA GLN A 48 4.38 12.10 5.27
C GLN A 48 4.20 10.95 6.28
N GLY A 49 5.13 10.01 6.28
CA GLY A 49 5.13 8.88 7.20
C GLY A 49 4.07 7.80 6.91
N LEU A 50 3.42 7.84 5.74
CA LEU A 50 2.49 6.80 5.32
C LEU A 50 3.19 5.66 4.56
N ILE A 51 2.59 4.48 4.64
CA ILE A 51 2.84 3.38 3.71
C ILE A 51 1.61 3.24 2.81
N ALA A 52 1.78 3.40 1.51
CA ALA A 52 0.74 3.13 0.52
C ALA A 52 0.72 1.63 0.19
N VAL A 53 -0.48 1.06 0.10
CA VAL A 53 -0.69 -0.37 -0.16
C VAL A 53 -1.49 -0.54 -1.43
N TYR A 54 -1.02 -1.39 -2.35
CA TYR A 54 -1.64 -1.65 -3.63
C TYR A 54 -2.03 -3.13 -3.76
N ASP A 55 -3.17 -3.39 -4.42
CA ASP A 55 -3.45 -4.66 -5.10
C ASP A 55 -2.72 -4.67 -6.43
N VAL A 56 -2.14 -5.80 -6.81
CA VAL A 56 -1.45 -5.96 -8.09
C VAL A 56 -2.00 -7.16 -8.82
N LYS A 57 -2.47 -6.94 -10.04
CA LYS A 57 -2.91 -7.98 -10.96
C LYS A 57 -1.91 -8.11 -12.09
N ARG A 58 -1.63 -9.34 -12.51
CA ARG A 58 -0.61 -9.64 -13.54
C ARG A 58 -1.20 -10.01 -14.91
N THR A 59 -2.52 -10.13 -15.03
CA THR A 59 -3.17 -10.67 -16.24
C THR A 59 -4.33 -9.79 -16.69
N PRO A 60 -4.40 -9.33 -17.96
CA PRO A 60 -3.44 -9.54 -19.08
C PRO A 60 -2.24 -8.56 -19.10
N LEU A 61 -2.23 -7.55 -18.23
CA LEU A 61 -1.13 -6.60 -18.04
C LEU A 61 -0.93 -6.37 -16.53
N ILE A 62 0.28 -5.96 -16.12
CA ILE A 62 0.52 -5.56 -14.72
C ILE A 62 -0.26 -4.29 -14.44
N SER A 63 -1.20 -4.36 -13.50
CA SER A 63 -1.93 -3.20 -12.99
C SER A 63 -1.83 -3.15 -11.47
N ALA A 64 -1.63 -1.94 -10.94
CA ALA A 64 -1.61 -1.68 -9.51
C ALA A 64 -2.80 -0.76 -9.16
N SER A 65 -3.54 -1.12 -8.12
CA SER A 65 -4.67 -0.35 -7.59
C SER A 65 -4.41 -0.03 -6.12
N LEU A 66 -4.32 1.25 -5.77
CA LEU A 66 -4.16 1.68 -4.38
C LEU A 66 -5.40 1.23 -3.58
N ILE A 67 -5.18 0.47 -2.51
CA ILE A 67 -6.24 -0.02 -1.63
C ILE A 67 -6.31 0.73 -0.30
N GLY A 68 -5.25 1.46 0.05
CA GLY A 68 -5.25 2.31 1.25
C GLY A 68 -3.86 2.69 1.72
N PHE A 69 -3.85 3.38 2.86
CA PHE A 69 -2.64 3.85 3.52
C PHE A 69 -2.58 3.30 4.95
N ILE A 70 -1.37 3.00 5.41
CA ILE A 70 -1.09 2.64 6.80
C ILE A 70 -0.37 3.82 7.46
N ARG A 71 -0.88 4.25 8.62
CA ARG A 71 -0.25 5.23 9.49
C ARG A 71 0.25 4.54 10.75
N GLY A 72 1.46 4.88 11.18
CA GLY A 72 2.04 4.36 12.41
C GLY A 72 1.44 4.98 13.66
N PRO A 73 1.63 4.34 14.82
CA PRO A 73 1.15 4.86 16.11
C PRO A 73 1.97 6.08 16.56
N GLY A 74 1.28 7.14 16.96
CA GLY A 74 1.85 8.40 17.43
C GLY A 74 1.66 9.55 16.43
N ASP A 75 2.35 10.66 16.67
CA ASP A 75 2.30 11.84 15.81
C ASP A 75 3.31 11.69 14.66
N HIS A 76 2.79 11.40 13.47
CA HIS A 76 3.55 11.31 12.21
C HIS A 76 4.86 10.47 12.22
N PRO A 77 4.87 9.24 12.77
CA PRO A 77 6.06 8.40 12.70
C PRO A 77 6.38 7.97 11.26
N LYS A 78 7.67 7.93 10.91
CA LYS A 78 8.13 7.49 9.59
C LYS A 78 8.38 5.97 9.58
N PRO A 79 8.03 5.25 8.50
CA PRO A 79 8.34 3.83 8.38
C PRO A 79 9.83 3.65 8.02
N ILE A 80 10.65 3.26 9.00
CA ILE A 80 12.11 3.10 8.81
C ILE A 80 12.47 1.79 8.11
N ALA A 81 11.63 0.77 8.24
CA ALA A 81 11.73 -0.51 7.54
C ALA A 81 10.37 -1.21 7.52
N PHE A 82 10.10 -1.99 6.47
CA PHE A 82 8.96 -2.92 6.45
C PHE A 82 9.21 -4.08 5.49
N SER A 83 8.57 -5.21 5.76
CA SER A 83 8.62 -6.42 4.93
C SER A 83 7.37 -7.25 5.12
N PHE A 84 6.98 -7.98 4.08
CA PHE A 84 5.97 -9.03 4.21
C PHE A 84 6.57 -10.28 4.85
N HIS A 85 5.74 -11.03 5.57
CA HIS A 85 6.07 -12.38 6.02
C HIS A 85 5.79 -13.41 4.91
N ASP A 86 6.78 -14.24 4.59
CA ASP A 86 6.66 -15.23 3.51
C ASP A 86 5.83 -16.48 3.88
N LYS A 87 5.50 -16.67 5.17
CA LYS A 87 4.92 -17.92 5.70
C LYS A 87 3.55 -17.74 6.35
N PHE A 88 2.96 -16.55 6.29
CA PHE A 88 1.64 -16.33 6.88
C PHE A 88 0.56 -16.94 5.97
N LYS A 89 -0.11 -17.99 6.46
CA LYS A 89 -1.04 -18.78 5.64
C LYS A 89 -2.37 -18.07 5.31
N GLN A 90 -2.70 -17.00 6.02
CA GLN A 90 -3.99 -16.28 5.83
C GLN A 90 -3.87 -15.10 4.85
N GLY A 91 -2.74 -14.97 4.16
CA GLY A 91 -2.50 -13.91 3.16
C GLY A 91 -1.30 -13.04 3.50
N PRO A 92 -1.19 -11.85 2.90
CA PRO A 92 -0.05 -10.97 3.11
C PRO A 92 -0.11 -10.31 4.49
N LEU A 93 0.96 -10.47 5.26
CA LEU A 93 1.14 -9.88 6.59
C LEU A 93 2.35 -8.96 6.56
N LEU A 94 2.15 -7.66 6.75
CA LEU A 94 3.20 -6.65 6.68
C LEU A 94 3.71 -6.31 8.07
N SER A 95 5.00 -6.49 8.34
CA SER A 95 5.64 -5.92 9.54
C SER A 95 6.30 -4.59 9.21
N VAL A 96 6.16 -3.62 10.12
CA VAL A 96 6.69 -2.26 9.98
C VAL A 96 7.41 -1.86 11.26
N CYS A 97 8.63 -1.37 11.12
CA CYS A 97 9.35 -0.65 12.16
C CYS A 97 9.15 0.85 11.96
N TRP A 98 8.64 1.53 12.98
CA TRP A 98 8.36 2.96 12.96
C TRP A 98 9.47 3.75 13.66
N SER A 99 9.71 4.99 13.23
CA SER A 99 10.69 5.89 13.83
C SER A 99 10.36 6.25 15.29
N SER A 100 9.12 6.06 15.73
CA SER A 100 8.70 6.19 17.13
C SER A 100 9.22 5.06 18.03
N GLY A 101 9.85 4.03 17.46
CA GLY A 101 10.35 2.85 18.18
C GLY A 101 9.35 1.71 18.27
N PHE A 102 8.11 1.90 17.81
CA PHE A 102 7.12 0.83 17.75
C PHE A 102 7.33 -0.07 16.53
N CYS A 103 7.12 -1.37 16.73
CA CYS A 103 6.98 -2.34 15.65
C CYS A 103 5.55 -2.83 15.61
N CYS A 104 4.93 -2.79 14.43
CA CYS A 104 3.55 -3.22 14.24
C CYS A 104 3.44 -4.18 13.07
N THR A 105 2.44 -5.06 13.13
CA THR A 105 2.16 -6.02 12.07
C THR A 105 0.72 -5.87 11.60
N TYR A 106 0.54 -5.71 10.29
CA TYR A 106 -0.73 -5.39 9.64
C TYR A 106 -1.15 -6.54 8.72
N PRO A 107 -2.23 -7.27 9.04
CA PRO A 107 -2.79 -8.27 8.14
C PRO A 107 -3.53 -7.59 6.99
N LEU A 108 -3.09 -7.84 5.74
CA LEU A 108 -3.66 -7.24 4.52
C LEU A 108 -4.46 -8.29 3.72
N ILE A 109 -5.31 -9.03 4.45
CA ILE A 109 -6.06 -10.18 3.95
C ILE A 109 -6.90 -9.77 2.74
N PHE A 110 -6.83 -10.56 1.67
CA PHE A 110 -7.69 -10.37 0.52
C PHE A 110 -9.15 -10.56 0.94
N ARG A 111 -10.00 -9.56 0.68
CA ARG A 111 -11.44 -9.77 0.84
C ARG A 111 -11.86 -10.80 -0.19
N ALA A 112 -12.50 -11.88 0.26
CA ALA A 112 -13.22 -12.75 -0.65
C ALA A 112 -14.27 -11.89 -1.36
N ASN A 113 -14.19 -11.80 -2.68
CA ASN A 113 -15.31 -11.29 -3.46
C ASN A 113 -16.51 -12.17 -3.10
N GLY A 114 -17.54 -11.58 -2.50
CA GLY A 114 -18.80 -12.27 -2.29
C GLY A 114 -19.30 -12.72 -3.66
N LEU A 115 -19.18 -14.03 -3.94
CA LEU A 115 -19.98 -14.68 -4.96
C LEU A 115 -21.42 -14.71 -4.44
N THR A 116 -22.23 -13.76 -4.89
CA THR A 116 -23.69 -13.88 -5.01
C THR A 116 -24.11 -13.21 -6.30
#